data_AF-A0A067T4Y9-F1
#
_entry.id   AF-A0A067T4Y9-F1
#
_cell.length_a   1.000
_cell.length_b   1.000
_cell.length_c   1.000
_cell.angle_alpha   90.00
_cell.angle_beta   90.00
_cell.angle_gamma   90.00
#
_symmetry.space_group_name_H-M   'P 1'
#
loop_
_entity.id
_entity.type
_entity.pdbx_description
1 polymer ?
#
loop_
_entity_poly.entity_id
_entity_poly.type
_entity_poly.pdbx_seq_one_letter_code
_entity_poly.pdbx_strand_id
1 'polypeptide(L)'
;MHSSKQTDVFLSISSNPIIEDCNTIRFAQYPIPFRTALLDDQKESPPFTVQDFSHIRPTPSPHFSMMGDADKNDIEHWLGRARDDPTYTSELPKLLPQ
;
A
#
# COMPACT_ATOMS: atom_id res chain seq x y z
N MET A 1 6.29 -10.08 3.34
CA MET A 1 5.47 -10.59 2.21
C MET A 1 6.34 -11.52 1.39
N HIS A 2 5.80 -12.61 0.84
CA HIS A 2 6.57 -13.60 0.09
C HIS A 2 5.82 -14.05 -1.18
N SER A 3 6.54 -14.26 -2.29
CA SER A 3 6.03 -14.76 -3.59
C SER A 3 4.78 -14.06 -4.13
N SER A 4 4.55 -12.80 -3.76
CA SER A 4 3.39 -12.01 -4.19
C SER A 4 3.71 -11.18 -5.43
N LYS A 5 2.72 -10.94 -6.28
CA LYS A 5 2.89 -10.21 -7.54
C LYS A 5 1.75 -9.23 -7.77
N GLN A 6 2.03 -8.09 -8.41
CA GLN A 6 1.04 -7.10 -8.85
C GLN A 6 0.08 -6.73 -7.69
N THR A 7 0.66 -6.23 -6.60
CA THR A 7 -0.08 -6.00 -5.36
C THR A 7 0.14 -4.58 -4.86
N ASP A 8 -0.96 -3.89 -4.57
CA ASP A 8 -0.94 -2.62 -3.86
C ASP A 8 -1.08 -2.89 -2.35
N VAL A 9 -0.20 -2.30 -1.55
CA VAL A 9 -0.11 -2.56 -0.11
C VAL A 9 -0.22 -1.23 0.63
N PHE A 10 -1.25 -1.10 1.45
CA PHE A 10 -1.47 0.07 2.30
C PHE A 10 -1.17 -0.27 3.76
N LEU A 11 -0.22 0.42 4.39
CA LEU A 11 0.33 0.03 5.69
C LEU A 11 0.30 1.16 6.71
N SER A 12 -0.01 0.80 7.96
CA SER A 12 0.24 1.60 9.16
C SER A 12 1.08 0.74 10.08
N ILE A 13 2.39 0.94 10.07
CA ILE A 13 3.37 0.09 10.75
C ILE A 13 4.43 0.94 11.45
N SER A 14 5.02 0.40 12.51
CA SER A 14 6.09 1.05 13.29
C SER A 14 7.50 0.63 12.87
N SER A 15 7.62 -0.26 11.87
CA SER A 15 8.89 -0.82 11.41
C SER A 15 8.95 -0.87 9.89
N ASN A 16 10.08 -1.33 9.36
CA ASN A 16 10.28 -1.47 7.92
C ASN A 16 9.66 -2.79 7.40
N PRO A 17 8.85 -2.76 6.34
CA PRO A 17 8.29 -3.97 5.76
C PRO A 17 9.39 -4.74 5.03
N ILE A 18 9.29 -6.08 5.07
CA ILE A 18 10.21 -6.99 4.39
C ILE A 18 9.45 -7.74 3.27
N ILE A 19 10.06 -7.82 2.09
CA ILE A 19 9.60 -8.62 0.95
C ILE A 19 10.67 -9.61 0.50
N GLU A 20 10.22 -10.71 -0.09
CA GLU A 20 11.07 -11.75 -0.69
C GLU A 20 10.30 -12.42 -1.85
N ASP A 21 10.97 -12.69 -2.96
CA ASP A 21 10.44 -13.30 -4.19
C ASP A 21 9.19 -12.57 -4.73
N CYS A 22 9.10 -11.26 -4.51
CA CYS A 22 7.98 -10.45 -4.92
C CYS A 22 8.25 -9.70 -6.23
N ASN A 23 7.20 -9.27 -6.94
CA ASN A 23 7.35 -8.46 -8.15
C ASN A 23 6.18 -7.48 -8.35
N THR A 24 6.46 -6.26 -8.80
CA THR A 24 5.43 -5.23 -9.05
C THR A 24 4.57 -4.95 -7.81
N ILE A 25 5.22 -4.70 -6.67
CA ILE A 25 4.55 -4.31 -5.43
C ILE A 25 4.54 -2.79 -5.31
N ARG A 26 3.40 -2.17 -5.00
CA ARG A 26 3.33 -0.73 -4.72
C ARG A 26 2.94 -0.49 -3.28
N PHE A 27 3.74 0.27 -2.55
CA PHE A 27 3.48 0.58 -1.15
C PHE A 27 2.92 2.01 -1.00
N ALA A 28 1.94 2.16 -0.11
CA ALA A 28 1.38 3.43 0.31
C ALA A 28 1.11 3.43 1.82
N GLN A 29 0.95 4.63 2.39
CA GLN A 29 0.47 4.79 3.76
C GLN A 29 -0.98 4.34 3.89
N TYR A 30 -1.36 3.89 5.09
CA TYR A 30 -2.73 3.42 5.33
C TYR A 30 -3.76 4.54 5.10
N PRO A 31 -4.87 4.25 4.40
CA PRO A 31 -5.82 5.26 3.94
C PRO A 31 -6.51 5.94 5.11
N ILE A 32 -6.61 7.27 5.06
CA ILE A 32 -7.29 8.07 6.09
C ILE A 32 -8.74 7.60 6.32
N PRO A 33 -9.56 7.29 5.28
CA PRO A 33 -10.94 6.85 5.49
C PRO A 33 -11.12 5.57 6.30
N PHE A 34 -10.07 4.77 6.50
CA PHE A 34 -10.14 3.54 7.32
C PHE A 34 -9.41 3.67 8.66
N ARG A 35 -8.82 4.82 8.95
CA ARG A 35 -8.26 5.06 10.29
C ARG A 35 -9.40 5.05 11.30
N THR A 36 -9.23 4.25 12.34
CA THR A 36 -10.15 4.19 13.48
C THR A 36 -9.59 5.05 14.61
N ALA A 37 -10.40 5.39 15.61
CA ALA A 37 -9.95 6.16 16.77
C ALA A 37 -8.73 5.52 17.50
N LEU A 38 -8.55 4.18 17.39
CA LEU A 38 -7.38 3.47 17.92
C LEU A 38 -6.09 3.73 17.14
N LEU A 39 -6.20 4.15 15.88
CA LEU A 39 -5.09 4.52 15.00
C LEU A 39 -4.82 6.04 15.02
N ASP A 40 -5.79 6.86 15.43
CA ASP A 40 -5.65 8.33 15.47
C ASP A 40 -4.76 8.84 16.61
N ASP A 41 -4.59 8.05 17.69
CA ASP A 41 -3.58 8.33 18.72
C ASP A 41 -2.14 8.21 18.17
N GLN A 42 -1.96 7.52 17.03
CA GLN A 42 -0.71 7.50 16.27
C GLN A 42 -0.77 8.62 15.23
N LYS A 43 -0.19 9.78 15.58
CA LYS A 43 -0.06 10.97 14.75
C LYS A 43 0.77 10.66 13.49
N GLU A 44 0.11 10.10 12.47
CA GLU A 44 0.67 9.51 11.26
C GLU A 44 1.65 8.35 11.50
N SER A 45 1.52 7.27 10.72
CA SER A 45 2.52 6.21 10.71
C SER A 45 3.89 6.77 10.29
N PRO A 46 4.98 6.40 10.98
CA PRO A 46 6.30 6.87 10.60
C PRO A 46 6.63 6.47 9.15
N PRO A 47 7.45 7.25 8.44
CA PRO A 47 7.93 6.86 7.13
C PRO A 47 8.70 5.53 7.25
N PHE A 48 8.48 4.63 6.30
CA PHE A 48 9.13 3.33 6.26
C PHE A 48 9.94 3.17 4.97
N THR A 49 10.94 2.29 5.02
CA THR A 49 11.71 1.85 3.85
C THR A 49 11.54 0.35 3.69
N VAL A 50 11.15 -0.10 2.50
CA VAL A 50 10.95 -1.52 2.22
C VAL A 50 12.31 -2.21 2.09
N GLN A 51 12.46 -3.36 2.75
CA GLN A 51 13.64 -4.22 2.65
C GLN A 51 13.31 -5.40 1.73
N ASP A 52 14.09 -5.54 0.66
CA ASP A 52 13.91 -6.60 -0.31
C ASP A 52 15.03 -7.63 -0.19
N PHE A 53 14.69 -8.81 0.32
CA PHE A 53 15.65 -9.89 0.56
C PHE A 53 16.03 -10.64 -0.72
N SER A 54 15.27 -10.47 -1.81
CA SER A 54 15.64 -10.99 -3.13
C SER A 54 16.56 -10.05 -3.90
N HIS A 55 16.75 -8.81 -3.43
CA HIS A 55 17.63 -7.82 -4.06
C HIS A 55 18.75 -7.39 -3.12
N ILE A 56 19.77 -8.23 -2.99
CA ILE A 56 20.96 -7.99 -2.15
C ILE A 56 21.99 -7.02 -2.77
N ARG A 57 21.68 -6.37 -3.89
CA ARG A 57 22.61 -5.49 -4.62
C ARG A 57 22.56 -4.07 -4.05
N PRO A 58 23.64 -3.27 -4.16
CA PRO A 58 23.67 -1.87 -3.69
C PRO A 58 22.90 -0.89 -4.59
N THR A 59 21.94 -1.37 -5.37
CA THR A 59 21.06 -0.55 -6.23
C THR A 59 19.65 -0.56 -5.65
N PRO A 60 18.77 0.38 -6.04
CA PRO A 60 17.35 0.26 -5.71
C PRO A 60 16.78 -1.08 -6.19
N SER A 61 15.89 -1.66 -5.39
CA SER A 61 15.17 -2.87 -5.78
C SER A 61 14.23 -2.56 -6.95
N PRO A 62 14.15 -3.44 -7.97
CA PRO A 62 13.16 -3.33 -9.02
C PRO A 62 11.79 -3.95 -8.64
N HIS A 63 11.68 -4.66 -7.52
CA HIS A 63 10.51 -5.47 -7.18
C HIS A 63 9.37 -4.66 -6.55
N PHE A 64 9.67 -3.46 -6.06
CA PHE A 64 8.68 -2.58 -5.46
C PHE A 64 8.86 -1.11 -5.86
N SER A 65 7.80 -0.34 -5.67
CA SER A 65 7.83 1.11 -5.72
C SER A 65 6.97 1.71 -4.61
N MET A 66 7.20 2.99 -4.31
CA MET A 66 6.25 3.79 -3.53
C MET A 66 5.19 4.34 -4.48
N MET A 67 3.92 4.27 -4.07
CA MET A 67 2.81 4.84 -4.82
C MET A 67 2.90 6.37 -4.82
N GLY A 68 2.66 6.98 -5.99
CA GLY A 68 2.62 8.43 -6.13
C GLY A 68 1.33 9.03 -5.54
N ASP A 69 1.35 10.33 -5.27
CA ASP A 69 0.22 11.03 -4.62
C ASP A 69 -1.07 10.98 -5.44
N ALA A 70 -0.99 11.04 -6.77
CA ALA A 70 -2.17 10.97 -7.65
C ALA A 70 -2.91 9.63 -7.49
N ASP A 71 -2.21 8.52 -7.72
CA ASP A 71 -2.73 7.16 -7.55
C ASP A 71 -3.26 6.93 -6.13
N LYS A 72 -2.52 7.40 -5.12
CA LYS A 72 -2.92 7.29 -3.72
C LYS A 72 -4.24 8.02 -3.48
N ASN A 73 -4.36 9.27 -3.91
CA ASN A 73 -5.57 10.08 -3.71
C ASN A 73 -6.79 9.47 -4.43
N ASP A 74 -6.60 8.95 -5.63
CA ASP A 74 -7.68 8.29 -6.38
C ASP A 74 -8.18 7.04 -5.64
N ILE A 75 -7.26 6.22 -5.11
CA ILE A 75 -7.61 5.04 -4.34
C ILE A 75 -8.26 5.43 -3.01
N GLU A 76 -7.72 6.39 -2.25
CA GLU A 76 -8.33 6.86 -1.00
C GLU A 76 -9.75 7.39 -1.23
N HIS A 77 -9.95 8.19 -2.28
CA HIS A 77 -11.25 8.70 -2.67
C HIS A 77 -12.22 7.56 -2.99
N TRP A 78 -11.79 6.55 -3.74
CA TRP A 78 -12.62 5.39 -4.05
C TRP A 78 -12.94 4.57 -2.80
N LEU A 79 -11.96 4.32 -1.95
CA LEU A 79 -12.10 3.56 -0.72
C LEU A 79 -13.10 4.23 0.24
N GLY A 80 -13.08 5.57 0.31
CA GLY A 80 -14.10 6.33 1.04
C GLY A 80 -15.51 6.07 0.51
N ARG A 81 -15.72 6.11 -0.81
CA ARG A 81 -17.04 5.78 -1.41
C ARG A 81 -17.45 4.33 -1.14
N ALA A 82 -16.53 3.38 -1.29
CA ALA A 82 -16.82 1.96 -1.09
C ALA A 82 -17.14 1.62 0.38
N ARG A 83 -16.57 2.39 1.33
CA ARG A 83 -16.92 2.29 2.75
C ARG A 83 -18.39 2.66 3.01
N ASP A 84 -18.86 3.71 2.35
CA ASP A 84 -20.22 4.26 2.54
C ASP A 84 -21.28 3.50 1.71
N ASP A 85 -20.88 3.02 0.53
CA ASP A 85 -21.74 2.29 -0.40
C ASP A 85 -21.01 1.05 -0.97
N PRO A 86 -21.36 -0.17 -0.52
CA PRO A 86 -20.73 -1.41 -0.97
C PRO A 86 -20.89 -1.71 -2.45
N THR A 87 -21.83 -1.06 -3.17
CA THR A 87 -22.00 -1.28 -4.62
C THR A 87 -20.78 -0.84 -5.41
N TYR A 88 -19.96 0.06 -4.88
CA TYR A 88 -18.70 0.47 -5.50
C TYR A 88 -17.65 -0.65 -5.53
N THR A 89 -17.77 -1.69 -4.70
CA THR A 89 -16.81 -2.81 -4.68
C THR A 89 -16.73 -3.58 -6.00
N SER A 90 -17.78 -3.55 -6.83
CA SER A 90 -17.75 -4.14 -8.18
C SER A 90 -16.79 -3.41 -9.12
N GLU A 91 -16.41 -2.18 -8.82
CA GLU A 91 -15.47 -1.37 -9.59
C GLU A 91 -14.01 -1.57 -9.16
N LEU A 92 -13.77 -2.26 -8.02
CA LEU A 92 -12.44 -2.53 -7.47
C LEU A 92 -11.47 -3.13 -8.51
N PRO A 93 -11.87 -4.10 -9.36
CA PRO A 93 -10.95 -4.68 -10.35
C PRO A 93 -10.42 -3.68 -11.38
N LYS A 94 -11.08 -2.53 -11.59
CA LYS A 94 -10.64 -1.49 -12.53
C LYS A 94 -9.51 -0.61 -11.98
N LEU A 95 -9.34 -0.62 -10.66
CA LEU A 95 -8.38 0.21 -9.94
C LEU A 95 -7.14 -0.56 -9.47
N LEU A 96 -7.25 -1.89 -9.40
CA LEU A 96 -6.12 -2.73 -9.05
C LEU A 96 -5.17 -2.89 -10.25
N PRO A 97 -3.86 -3.01 -9.99
CA PRO A 97 -2.90 -3.36 -11.03
C PRO A 97 -3.33 -4.68 -11.70
N GLN A 98 -3.43 -4.65 -13.03
CA GLN A 98 -3.70 -5.82 -13.89
C GLN A 98 -2.46 -6.67 -14.01
#